data_AF-B7J7V3-F1
#
_entry.id   AF-B7J7V3-F1
#
_cell.length_a   1.000
_cell.length_b   1.000
_cell.length_c   1.000
_cell.angle_alpha   90.00
_cell.angle_beta   90.00
_cell.angle_gamma   90.00
#
_symmetry.space_group_name_H-M   'P 1'
#
loop_
_entity.id
_entity.type
_entity.pdbx_description
1 polymer ?
#
loop_
_entity_poly.entity_id
_entity_poly.type
_entity_poly.pdbx_seq_one_letter_code
_entity_poly.pdbx_strand_id
1 'polypeptide(L)'
;MKKENIMLSFEENLRKESILNGPLATRPEHVGGIEETGMTSFERVRAEDKRIINGHADVNQLVPFKYQWAWDKYLAACANHWMPQEIQMSRDIALWKDPKGLTEDERRIVKRNLGFFVTADSLAANNIVLGTYRHITAPECRQYMLRQAFEEAIHTHAYQYIVESIGLDEGEIFNMYHEVPSVRDKDQFLMPFIDVLADPHFKTGTLENDQKLLRSLIVFAAIMEGTFFYVGFSQILAMGRQNKMVGAAEQYQYILRDESMHCNFGIDMANQIKVENPQLWTEAFQQEIIDLIRRGVELECAYADDTMPRGVLGLNAPVFREYVKYIGNRRLVQLGLPQQYPGVQNPFPWMSEMMDLKKEKNFFETRVTEYQTGGALSWE
;
A
#
# COMPACT_ATOMS: atom_id res chain seq x y z
N MET A 1 -29.27 12.59 42.74
CA MET A 1 -30.02 13.55 41.88
C MET A 1 -29.04 14.25 40.95
N LYS A 2 -29.38 14.29 39.65
CA LYS A 2 -28.54 14.65 38.47
C LYS A 2 -27.79 13.49 37.80
N LYS A 3 -28.56 12.64 37.10
CA LYS A 3 -28.13 11.96 35.87
C LYS A 3 -29.27 11.42 34.98
N GLU A 4 -30.53 11.83 35.20
CA GLU A 4 -31.69 11.29 34.48
C GLU A 4 -32.37 12.26 33.49
N ASN A 5 -31.91 13.51 33.35
CA ASN A 5 -32.65 14.54 32.60
C ASN A 5 -32.12 14.88 31.18
N ILE A 6 -31.37 13.98 30.54
CA ILE A 6 -30.86 14.22 29.16
C ILE A 6 -31.47 13.24 28.14
N MET A 7 -31.91 12.05 28.54
CA MET A 7 -32.54 11.09 27.60
C MET A 7 -33.99 11.42 27.23
N LEU A 8 -34.71 12.20 28.04
CA LEU A 8 -36.12 12.49 27.79
C LEU A 8 -36.38 13.56 26.71
N SER A 9 -35.37 14.36 26.32
CA SER A 9 -35.56 15.39 25.27
C SER A 9 -35.33 14.89 23.83
N PHE A 10 -34.76 13.70 23.67
CA PHE A 10 -34.45 13.13 22.35
C PHE A 10 -35.59 12.24 21.82
N GLU A 11 -36.31 11.55 22.70
CA GLU A 11 -37.46 10.72 22.31
C GLU A 11 -38.75 11.53 22.06
N GLU A 12 -38.91 12.71 22.69
CA GLU A 12 -40.10 13.56 22.49
C GLU A 12 -40.11 14.29 21.15
N ASN A 13 -38.95 14.52 20.53
CA ASN A 13 -38.85 15.18 19.23
C ASN A 13 -39.06 14.23 18.04
N LEU A 14 -38.95 12.92 18.23
CA LEU A 14 -39.17 11.91 17.17
C LEU A 14 -40.64 11.46 17.06
N ARG A 15 -41.52 11.88 17.99
CA ARG A 15 -42.94 11.48 18.02
C ARG A 15 -43.92 12.53 17.48
N LYS A 16 -43.45 13.66 16.95
CA LYS A 16 -44.32 14.78 16.52
C LYS A 16 -44.55 14.98 15.02
N GLU A 17 -44.05 14.12 14.15
CA GLU A 17 -44.46 14.13 12.73
C GLU A 17 -44.95 12.76 12.28
N SER A 18 -46.20 12.47 12.61
CA SER A 18 -47.00 11.43 11.96
C SER A 18 -47.32 11.90 10.53
N ILE A 19 -46.52 11.46 9.56
CA ILE A 19 -46.88 11.50 8.13
C ILE A 19 -46.76 10.08 7.56
N LEU A 20 -47.54 9.17 8.14
CA LEU A 20 -47.80 7.84 7.60
C LEU A 20 -49.30 7.65 7.60
N ASN A 21 -50.00 8.31 6.67
CA ASN A 21 -51.37 8.01 6.18
C ASN A 21 -51.81 9.05 5.12
N GLY A 22 -51.07 9.14 4.01
CA GLY A 22 -51.52 9.85 2.79
C GLY A 22 -51.83 8.84 1.67
N PRO A 23 -52.77 9.12 0.75
CA PRO A 23 -53.08 8.22 -0.36
C PRO A 23 -51.83 8.02 -1.22
N LEU A 24 -51.60 6.78 -1.69
CA LEU A 24 -50.50 6.41 -2.57
C LEU A 24 -50.38 7.44 -3.70
N ALA A 25 -49.31 8.25 -3.66
CA ALA A 25 -49.00 9.18 -4.72
C ALA A 25 -48.77 8.39 -6.02
N THR A 26 -49.56 8.73 -7.04
CA THR A 26 -49.41 8.25 -8.41
C THR A 26 -47.99 8.51 -8.92
N ARG A 27 -47.41 7.53 -9.61
CA ARG A 27 -46.07 7.60 -10.23
C ARG A 27 -45.93 8.91 -11.03
N PRO A 28 -44.81 9.66 -10.91
CA PRO A 28 -44.59 10.79 -11.78
C PRO A 28 -44.38 10.29 -13.21
N GLU A 29 -45.07 10.93 -14.15
CA GLU A 29 -44.87 10.72 -15.58
C GLU A 29 -43.44 11.08 -15.98
N HIS A 30 -42.93 10.28 -16.92
CA HIS A 30 -41.61 10.36 -17.49
C HIS A 30 -41.39 11.75 -18.14
N VAL A 31 -40.58 12.60 -17.51
CA VAL A 31 -39.98 13.76 -18.20
C VAL A 31 -38.66 13.28 -18.78
N GLY A 32 -38.61 13.25 -20.12
CA GLY A 32 -37.47 12.75 -20.87
C GLY A 32 -36.22 13.63 -20.74
N GLY A 33 -35.07 13.02 -20.99
CA GLY A 33 -33.81 13.72 -21.26
C GLY A 33 -32.68 13.45 -20.25
N ILE A 34 -32.41 12.19 -19.91
CA ILE A 34 -31.09 11.78 -19.41
C ILE A 34 -30.67 10.61 -20.30
N GLU A 35 -29.57 10.77 -21.03
CA GLU A 35 -28.94 9.68 -21.75
C GLU A 35 -28.64 8.53 -20.77
N GLU A 36 -29.24 7.37 -21.01
CA GLU A 36 -29.02 6.14 -20.27
C GLU A 36 -27.56 5.68 -20.42
N THR A 37 -26.67 6.19 -19.56
CA THR A 37 -25.35 5.58 -19.40
C THR A 37 -25.47 4.37 -18.47
N GLY A 38 -25.81 3.21 -19.04
CA GLY A 38 -25.23 1.91 -18.68
C GLY A 38 -25.63 1.21 -17.38
N MET A 39 -26.66 1.66 -16.63
CA MET A 39 -27.24 0.87 -15.52
C MET A 39 -28.67 0.46 -15.86
N THR A 40 -28.84 -0.54 -16.73
CA THR A 40 -30.16 -0.94 -17.24
C THR A 40 -30.56 -2.37 -16.88
N SER A 41 -30.30 -2.81 -15.64
CA SER A 41 -31.13 -3.85 -15.02
C SER A 41 -31.15 -3.76 -13.49
N PHE A 42 -32.33 -3.86 -12.88
CA PHE A 42 -32.50 -4.08 -11.43
C PHE A 42 -32.24 -5.54 -11.04
N GLU A 43 -31.49 -6.28 -11.88
CA GLU A 43 -31.23 -7.70 -11.66
C GLU A 43 -30.12 -7.89 -10.63
N ARG A 44 -30.15 -9.03 -9.95
CA ARG A 44 -29.11 -9.39 -8.99
C ARG A 44 -27.80 -9.64 -9.72
N VAL A 45 -26.70 -9.08 -9.21
CA VAL A 45 -25.36 -9.32 -9.75
C VAL A 45 -25.02 -10.81 -9.69
N ARG A 46 -24.49 -11.35 -10.79
CA ARG A 46 -23.91 -12.71 -10.83
C ARG A 46 -22.40 -12.60 -10.75
N ALA A 47 -21.77 -13.56 -10.06
CA ALA A 47 -20.32 -13.54 -9.89
C ALA A 47 -19.57 -13.56 -11.23
N GLU A 48 -20.06 -14.32 -12.21
CA GLU A 48 -19.45 -14.45 -13.55
C GLU A 48 -19.46 -13.16 -14.39
N ASP A 49 -20.31 -12.19 -14.07
CA ASP A 49 -20.42 -10.91 -14.79
C ASP A 49 -19.38 -9.89 -14.30
N LYS A 50 -18.80 -10.09 -13.11
CA LYS A 50 -17.77 -9.21 -12.56
C LYS A 50 -16.47 -9.30 -13.39
N ARG A 51 -15.79 -8.17 -13.58
CA ARG A 51 -14.46 -8.05 -14.21
C ARG A 51 -13.62 -7.06 -13.42
N ILE A 52 -12.29 -7.26 -13.36
CA ILE A 52 -11.41 -6.32 -12.64
C ILE A 52 -11.39 -4.95 -13.30
N ILE A 53 -11.36 -4.92 -14.63
CA ILE A 53 -11.45 -3.69 -15.44
C ILE A 53 -12.59 -3.84 -16.44
N ASN A 54 -13.17 -2.72 -16.85
CA ASN A 54 -14.21 -2.66 -17.88
C ASN A 54 -15.44 -3.55 -17.60
N GLY A 55 -15.72 -3.84 -16.32
CA GLY A 55 -16.90 -4.58 -15.88
C GLY A 55 -18.15 -3.69 -15.85
N HIS A 56 -19.30 -4.29 -16.19
CA HIS A 56 -20.60 -3.61 -16.20
C HIS A 56 -21.53 -4.05 -15.05
N ALA A 57 -21.11 -5.03 -14.24
CA ALA A 57 -21.84 -5.42 -13.04
C ALA A 57 -21.93 -4.24 -12.05
N ASP A 58 -23.02 -4.17 -11.28
CA ASP A 58 -23.20 -3.13 -10.26
C ASP A 58 -22.09 -3.21 -9.20
N VAL A 59 -21.12 -2.32 -9.34
CA VAL A 59 -19.92 -2.25 -8.48
C VAL A 59 -20.25 -1.81 -7.06
N ASN A 60 -21.47 -1.37 -6.76
CA ASN A 60 -21.88 -1.07 -5.39
C ASN A 60 -22.27 -2.33 -4.61
N GLN A 61 -22.54 -3.44 -5.30
CA GLN A 61 -22.90 -4.71 -4.67
C GLN A 61 -21.65 -5.58 -4.44
N LEU A 62 -21.21 -5.64 -3.18
CA LEU A 62 -20.06 -6.43 -2.77
C LEU A 62 -20.21 -7.93 -3.11
N VAL A 63 -21.40 -8.49 -2.91
CA VAL A 63 -21.71 -9.91 -3.13
C VAL A 63 -22.48 -10.14 -4.43
N PRO A 64 -22.38 -11.33 -5.05
CA PRO A 64 -21.52 -12.48 -4.68
C PRO A 64 -20.03 -12.23 -5.01
N PHE A 65 -19.12 -12.83 -4.25
CA PHE A 65 -17.68 -12.71 -4.52
C PHE A 65 -17.27 -13.50 -5.76
N LYS A 66 -16.51 -12.88 -6.66
CA LYS A 66 -15.79 -13.55 -7.75
C LYS A 66 -14.31 -13.71 -7.40
N TYR A 67 -13.70 -12.66 -6.85
CA TYR A 67 -12.28 -12.64 -6.50
C TYR A 67 -12.09 -12.89 -5.00
N GLN A 68 -12.32 -14.14 -4.56
CA GLN A 68 -12.19 -14.51 -3.15
C GLN A 68 -10.81 -14.15 -2.58
N TRP A 69 -9.75 -14.27 -3.38
CA TRP A 69 -8.40 -13.89 -2.99
C TRP A 69 -8.26 -12.41 -2.58
N ALA A 70 -9.04 -11.50 -3.17
CA ALA A 70 -9.01 -10.08 -2.81
C ALA A 70 -9.69 -9.86 -1.45
N TRP A 71 -10.81 -10.54 -1.23
CA TRP A 71 -11.53 -10.51 0.04
C TRP A 71 -10.70 -11.09 1.19
N ASP A 72 -10.05 -12.23 0.97
CA ASP A 72 -9.21 -12.88 1.98
C ASP A 72 -8.03 -11.99 2.37
N LYS A 73 -7.40 -11.31 1.40
CA LYS A 73 -6.36 -10.30 1.67
C LYS A 73 -6.90 -9.11 2.44
N TYR A 74 -8.13 -8.66 2.15
CA TYR A 74 -8.76 -7.57 2.91
C TYR A 74 -8.94 -7.95 4.38
N LEU A 75 -9.45 -9.14 4.65
CA LEU A 75 -9.58 -9.64 6.02
C LEU A 75 -8.23 -9.77 6.73
N ALA A 76 -7.22 -10.29 6.03
CA ALA A 76 -5.86 -10.39 6.58
C ALA A 76 -5.26 -9.01 6.90
N ALA A 77 -5.47 -8.02 6.04
CA ALA A 77 -5.02 -6.64 6.26
C ALA A 77 -5.77 -5.97 7.42
N CYS A 78 -7.06 -6.19 7.57
CA CYS A 78 -7.81 -5.73 8.74
C CYS A 78 -7.28 -6.35 10.05
N ALA A 79 -6.93 -7.64 10.06
CA ALA A 79 -6.36 -8.32 11.22
C ALA A 79 -4.95 -7.80 11.60
N ASN A 80 -4.31 -7.06 10.69
CA ASN A 80 -2.97 -6.51 10.84
C ASN A 80 -2.95 -5.07 11.37
N HIS A 81 -4.07 -4.52 11.85
CA HIS A 81 -4.09 -3.15 12.37
C HIS A 81 -3.01 -2.89 13.44
N TRP A 82 -2.38 -1.72 13.34
CA TRP A 82 -1.36 -1.20 14.27
C TRP A 82 -1.37 0.32 14.20
N MET A 83 -0.81 0.98 15.23
CA MET A 83 -0.60 2.43 15.25
C MET A 83 0.84 2.77 15.65
N PRO A 84 1.49 3.76 15.00
CA PRO A 84 2.90 4.07 15.28
C PRO A 84 3.18 4.48 16.73
N GLN A 85 2.24 5.16 17.37
CA GLN A 85 2.36 5.62 18.76
C GLN A 85 2.41 4.49 19.79
N GLU A 86 2.00 3.27 19.42
CA GLU A 86 2.10 2.10 20.29
C GLU A 86 3.55 1.64 20.46
N ILE A 87 4.47 2.13 19.61
CA ILE A 87 5.87 1.71 19.57
C ILE A 87 6.74 2.75 20.29
N GLN A 88 7.52 2.26 21.25
CA GLN A 88 8.32 3.10 22.14
C GLN A 88 9.61 3.60 21.47
N MET A 89 9.75 4.93 21.39
CA MET A 89 10.90 5.58 20.73
C MET A 89 12.03 6.00 21.68
N SER A 90 11.88 5.85 22.98
CA SER A 90 12.84 6.36 23.98
C SER A 90 14.30 5.92 23.78
N ARG A 91 14.53 4.66 23.36
CA ARG A 91 15.87 4.14 23.06
C ARG A 91 16.47 4.76 21.80
N ASP A 92 15.65 4.94 20.77
CA ASP A 92 16.06 5.56 19.50
C ASP A 92 16.40 7.03 19.70
N ILE A 93 15.62 7.75 20.52
CA ILE A 93 15.89 9.14 20.92
C ILE A 93 17.24 9.24 21.64
N ALA A 94 17.49 8.37 22.62
CA ALA A 94 18.75 8.36 23.36
C ALA A 94 19.94 8.05 22.44
N LEU A 95 19.80 7.04 21.57
CA LEU A 95 20.83 6.64 20.61
C LEU A 95 21.12 7.76 19.61
N TRP A 96 20.08 8.44 19.10
CA TRP A 96 20.23 9.53 18.14
C TRP A 96 20.91 10.76 18.76
N LYS A 97 20.60 11.08 20.02
CA LYS A 97 21.21 12.23 20.74
C LYS A 97 22.64 11.99 21.18
N ASP A 98 23.05 10.72 21.37
CA ASP A 98 24.43 10.39 21.70
C ASP A 98 25.35 10.63 20.49
N PRO A 99 26.36 11.53 20.56
CA PRO A 99 27.32 11.74 19.48
C PRO A 99 28.13 10.48 19.12
N LYS A 100 28.17 9.47 19.99
CA LYS A 100 28.83 8.17 19.76
C LYS A 100 27.84 7.04 19.47
N GLY A 101 26.53 7.31 19.48
CA GLY A 101 25.50 6.30 19.28
C GLY A 101 25.47 5.75 17.85
N LEU A 102 25.55 6.66 16.87
CA LEU A 102 25.58 6.34 15.44
C LEU A 102 26.74 7.06 14.75
N THR A 103 27.36 6.40 13.77
CA THR A 103 28.30 7.05 12.87
C THR A 103 27.58 7.98 11.89
N GLU A 104 28.32 8.89 11.23
CA GLU A 104 27.75 9.74 10.18
C GLU A 104 27.18 8.94 8.99
N ASP A 105 27.77 7.79 8.67
CA ASP A 105 27.24 6.91 7.63
C ASP A 105 25.93 6.25 8.07
N GLU A 106 25.81 5.84 9.33
CA GLU A 106 24.57 5.30 9.88
C GLU A 106 23.46 6.37 9.95
N ARG A 107 23.80 7.61 10.34
CA ARG A 107 22.87 8.74 10.33
C ARG A 107 22.41 9.08 8.91
N ARG A 108 23.32 9.05 7.93
CA ARG A 108 22.99 9.23 6.52
C ARG A 108 21.98 8.18 6.06
N ILE A 109 22.21 6.90 6.38
CA ILE A 109 21.28 5.82 6.03
C ILE A 109 19.88 6.13 6.56
N VAL A 110 19.75 6.44 7.86
CA VAL A 110 18.46 6.77 8.46
C VAL A 110 17.79 7.98 7.78
N LYS A 111 18.53 9.07 7.58
CA LYS A 111 17.99 10.28 6.94
C LYS A 111 17.54 10.05 5.50
N ARG A 112 18.37 9.41 4.67
CA ARG A 112 18.04 9.13 3.25
C ARG A 112 16.86 8.19 3.12
N ASN A 113 16.81 7.19 3.98
CA ASN A 113 15.71 6.24 4.04
C ASN A 113 14.38 6.94 4.39
N LEU A 114 14.35 7.68 5.50
CA LEU A 114 13.18 8.46 5.89
C LEU A 114 12.77 9.47 4.80
N GLY A 115 13.72 10.20 4.22
CA GLY A 115 13.43 11.21 3.21
C GLY A 115 12.90 10.66 1.88
N PHE A 116 13.15 9.38 1.58
CA PHE A 116 12.48 8.69 0.47
C PHE A 116 11.06 8.23 0.88
N PHE A 117 10.94 7.57 2.03
CA PHE A 117 9.69 6.92 2.42
C PHE A 117 8.56 7.89 2.81
N VAL A 118 8.87 9.04 3.43
CA VAL A 118 7.84 10.02 3.82
C VAL A 118 7.00 10.50 2.65
N THR A 119 7.59 10.65 1.46
CA THR A 119 6.88 11.09 0.25
C THR A 119 6.40 9.92 -0.59
N ALA A 120 7.14 8.81 -0.61
CA ALA A 120 6.77 7.66 -1.42
C ALA A 120 5.41 7.06 -0.99
N ASP A 121 5.13 6.86 0.30
CA ASP A 121 3.84 6.26 0.70
C ASP A 121 2.66 7.21 0.42
N SER A 122 2.90 8.54 0.46
CA SER A 122 1.92 9.52 -0.02
C SER A 122 1.68 9.42 -1.53
N LEU A 123 2.71 9.16 -2.34
CA LEU A 123 2.56 8.90 -3.77
C LEU A 123 1.80 7.60 -4.04
N ALA A 124 2.03 6.54 -3.26
CA ALA A 124 1.28 5.29 -3.34
C ALA A 124 -0.21 5.52 -3.05
N ALA A 125 -0.52 6.17 -1.92
CA ALA A 125 -1.89 6.52 -1.54
C ALA A 125 -2.61 7.35 -2.61
N ASN A 126 -1.94 8.39 -3.13
CA ASN A 126 -2.49 9.26 -4.17
C ASN A 126 -2.75 8.49 -5.47
N ASN A 127 -1.82 7.63 -5.89
CA ASN A 127 -2.01 6.78 -7.06
C ASN A 127 -3.19 5.81 -6.90
N ILE A 128 -3.39 5.25 -5.70
CA ILE A 128 -4.55 4.38 -5.40
C ILE A 128 -5.85 5.18 -5.54
N VAL A 129 -5.97 6.28 -4.80
CA VAL A 129 -7.25 7.00 -4.63
C VAL A 129 -7.62 7.82 -5.87
N LEU A 130 -6.66 8.53 -6.46
CA LEU A 130 -6.90 9.47 -7.57
C LEU A 130 -6.82 8.79 -8.94
N GLY A 131 -5.97 7.77 -9.07
CA GLY A 131 -5.71 7.10 -10.35
C GLY A 131 -6.39 5.74 -10.44
N THR A 132 -5.93 4.77 -9.67
CA THR A 132 -6.24 3.35 -9.90
C THR A 132 -7.68 2.98 -9.54
N TYR A 133 -8.20 3.44 -8.40
CA TYR A 133 -9.47 2.97 -7.83
C TYR A 133 -10.67 3.11 -8.77
N ARG A 134 -10.74 4.22 -9.50
CA ARG A 134 -11.84 4.52 -10.44
C ARG A 134 -11.91 3.54 -11.62
N HIS A 135 -10.79 2.91 -11.99
CA HIS A 135 -10.72 1.98 -13.13
C HIS A 135 -10.89 0.52 -12.73
N ILE A 136 -10.78 0.20 -11.44
CA ILE A 136 -11.09 -1.14 -10.94
C ILE A 136 -12.61 -1.26 -10.77
N THR A 137 -13.23 -2.18 -11.51
CA THR A 137 -14.68 -2.43 -11.55
C THR A 137 -15.11 -3.66 -10.73
N ALA A 138 -14.23 -4.17 -9.87
CA ALA A 138 -14.52 -5.28 -8.97
C ALA A 138 -14.63 -4.79 -7.51
N PRO A 139 -15.79 -4.94 -6.84
CA PRO A 139 -16.00 -4.35 -5.51
C PRO A 139 -15.12 -4.96 -4.42
N GLU A 140 -14.88 -6.28 -4.44
CA GLU A 140 -13.98 -6.92 -3.49
C GLU A 140 -12.53 -6.45 -3.62
N CYS A 141 -12.07 -6.14 -4.85
CA CYS A 141 -10.75 -5.53 -5.07
C CYS A 141 -10.73 -4.09 -4.56
N ARG A 142 -11.78 -3.30 -4.84
CA ARG A 142 -11.94 -1.96 -4.29
C ARG A 142 -11.91 -1.95 -2.76
N GLN A 143 -12.52 -2.94 -2.11
CA GLN A 143 -12.49 -3.04 -0.64
C GLN A 143 -11.06 -3.19 -0.11
N TYR A 144 -10.23 -4.03 -0.75
CA TYR A 144 -8.82 -4.13 -0.40
C TYR A 144 -8.08 -2.82 -0.65
N MET A 145 -8.31 -2.16 -1.79
CA MET A 145 -7.65 -0.89 -2.10
C MET A 145 -7.96 0.22 -1.10
N LEU A 146 -9.17 0.27 -0.54
CA LEU A 146 -9.49 1.20 0.55
C LEU A 146 -8.67 0.89 1.80
N ARG A 147 -8.48 -0.39 2.11
CA ARG A 147 -7.65 -0.81 3.24
C ARG A 147 -6.18 -0.48 3.00
N GLN A 148 -5.65 -0.78 1.82
CA GLN A 148 -4.29 -0.45 1.41
C GLN A 148 -4.04 1.07 1.51
N ALA A 149 -4.91 1.89 0.94
CA ALA A 149 -4.79 3.36 1.02
C ALA A 149 -4.79 3.89 2.46
N PHE A 150 -5.54 3.24 3.37
CA PHE A 150 -5.50 3.57 4.79
C PHE A 150 -4.19 3.13 5.46
N GLU A 151 -3.64 1.98 5.06
CA GLU A 151 -2.32 1.52 5.52
C GLU A 151 -1.21 2.48 5.07
N GLU A 152 -1.23 2.98 3.83
CA GLU A 152 -0.28 4.02 3.37
C GLU A 152 -0.31 5.29 4.24
N ALA A 153 -1.50 5.67 4.73
CA ALA A 153 -1.65 6.80 5.65
C ALA A 153 -1.06 6.48 7.03
N ILE A 154 -1.20 5.24 7.52
CA ILE A 154 -0.51 4.78 8.74
C ILE A 154 1.01 4.80 8.54
N HIS A 155 1.51 4.39 7.39
CA HIS A 155 2.95 4.35 7.13
C HIS A 155 3.55 5.76 7.07
N THR A 156 2.88 6.68 6.36
CA THR A 156 3.24 8.11 6.34
C THR A 156 3.29 8.68 7.76
N HIS A 157 2.29 8.36 8.58
CA HIS A 157 2.25 8.74 10.00
C HIS A 157 3.38 8.10 10.82
N ALA A 158 3.77 6.86 10.54
CA ALA A 158 4.89 6.21 11.20
C ALA A 158 6.22 6.93 10.95
N TYR A 159 6.50 7.31 9.70
CA TYR A 159 7.72 8.05 9.41
C TYR A 159 7.70 9.46 10.02
N GLN A 160 6.55 10.14 9.98
CA GLN A 160 6.41 11.43 10.68
C GLN A 160 6.70 11.28 12.18
N TYR A 161 6.12 10.27 12.83
CA TYR A 161 6.34 10.00 14.24
C TYR A 161 7.81 9.69 14.56
N ILE A 162 8.52 8.96 13.68
CA ILE A 162 9.97 8.75 13.80
C ILE A 162 10.71 10.08 13.70
N VAL A 163 10.48 10.86 12.63
CA VAL A 163 11.14 12.16 12.36
C VAL A 163 10.98 13.11 13.55
N GLU A 164 9.75 13.26 14.06
CA GLU A 164 9.44 14.08 15.23
C GLU A 164 10.16 13.57 16.48
N SER A 165 10.06 12.26 16.75
CA SER A 165 10.61 11.65 17.97
C SER A 165 12.11 11.88 18.11
N ILE A 166 12.89 11.63 17.05
CA ILE A 166 14.35 11.79 17.07
C ILE A 166 14.81 13.23 16.79
N GLY A 167 13.88 14.17 16.60
CA GLY A 167 14.16 15.60 16.46
C GLY A 167 14.89 15.95 15.17
N LEU A 168 14.48 15.34 14.05
CA LEU A 168 14.95 15.71 12.71
C LEU A 168 14.24 16.98 12.22
N ASP A 169 14.85 17.68 11.26
CA ASP A 169 14.20 18.79 10.56
C ASP A 169 13.17 18.23 9.58
N GLU A 170 11.90 18.47 9.84
CA GLU A 170 10.79 18.00 9.00
C GLU A 170 10.90 18.55 7.58
N GLY A 171 11.32 19.81 7.41
CA GLY A 171 11.51 20.41 6.09
C GLY A 171 12.61 19.73 5.31
N GLU A 172 13.75 19.44 5.93
CA GLU A 172 14.87 18.69 5.32
C GLU A 172 14.41 17.29 4.86
N ILE A 173 13.70 16.56 5.73
CA ILE A 173 13.32 15.17 5.45
C ILE A 173 12.20 15.09 4.41
N PHE A 174 11.13 15.89 4.56
CA PHE A 174 9.97 15.82 3.67
C PHE A 174 10.23 16.48 2.30
N ASN A 175 11.19 17.40 2.19
CA ASN A 175 11.59 17.99 0.91
C ASN A 175 12.74 17.23 0.22
N MET A 176 13.23 16.12 0.82
CA MET A 176 14.41 15.43 0.34
C MET A 176 14.27 14.91 -1.10
N TYR A 177 13.07 14.52 -1.51
CA TYR A 177 12.77 14.12 -2.88
C TYR A 177 12.92 15.24 -3.93
N HIS A 178 13.03 16.51 -3.52
CA HIS A 178 13.40 17.61 -4.41
C HIS A 178 14.91 17.89 -4.40
N GLU A 179 15.57 17.66 -3.26
CA GLU A 179 16.95 18.10 -2.98
C GLU A 179 18.00 17.04 -3.30
N VAL A 180 17.67 15.75 -3.11
CA VAL A 180 18.58 14.63 -3.29
C VAL A 180 18.32 13.94 -4.63
N PRO A 181 19.26 13.97 -5.59
CA PRO A 181 19.04 13.40 -6.92
C PRO A 181 18.64 11.92 -6.91
N SER A 182 19.28 11.08 -6.10
CA SER A 182 18.99 9.65 -6.07
C SER A 182 17.59 9.31 -5.52
N VAL A 183 17.01 10.17 -4.68
CA VAL A 183 15.63 10.08 -4.21
C VAL A 183 14.70 10.62 -5.28
N ARG A 184 14.99 11.83 -5.79
CA ARG A 184 14.19 12.49 -6.82
C ARG A 184 14.03 11.66 -8.09
N ASP A 185 15.09 11.02 -8.56
CA ASP A 185 15.08 10.28 -9.82
C ASP A 185 14.16 9.05 -9.74
N LYS A 186 14.00 8.46 -8.55
CA LYS A 186 13.03 7.38 -8.29
C LYS A 186 11.60 7.91 -8.35
N ASP A 187 11.33 9.05 -7.72
CA ASP A 187 9.99 9.65 -7.73
C ASP A 187 9.61 10.14 -9.14
N GLN A 188 10.54 10.79 -9.84
CA GLN A 188 10.35 11.23 -11.23
C GLN A 188 10.12 10.07 -12.20
N PHE A 189 10.71 8.90 -11.92
CA PHE A 189 10.41 7.69 -12.68
C PHE A 189 8.95 7.25 -12.50
N LEU A 190 8.37 7.44 -11.31
CA LEU A 190 7.00 7.02 -11.00
C LEU A 190 5.92 8.01 -11.51
N MET A 191 6.22 9.32 -11.53
CA MET A 191 5.25 10.37 -11.87
C MET A 191 4.45 10.11 -13.16
N PRO A 192 5.06 9.71 -14.31
CA PRO A 192 4.31 9.53 -15.54
C PRO A 192 3.20 8.47 -15.43
N PHE A 193 3.34 7.49 -14.54
CA PHE A 193 2.34 6.43 -14.33
C PHE A 193 1.18 6.88 -13.45
N ILE A 194 1.41 7.88 -12.59
CA ILE A 194 0.37 8.56 -11.79
C ILE A 194 -0.40 9.52 -12.71
N ASP A 195 0.33 10.39 -13.41
CA ASP A 195 -0.25 11.48 -14.20
C ASP A 195 -1.24 10.95 -15.25
N VAL A 196 -0.90 9.81 -15.88
CA VAL A 196 -1.77 9.16 -16.86
C VAL A 196 -3.10 8.71 -16.25
N LEU A 197 -3.11 8.19 -15.02
CA LEU A 197 -4.34 7.70 -14.38
C LEU A 197 -5.12 8.81 -13.66
N ALA A 198 -4.40 9.84 -13.18
CA ALA A 198 -4.98 11.01 -12.54
C ALA A 198 -5.67 11.94 -13.55
N ASP A 199 -5.39 11.83 -14.86
CA ASP A 199 -6.10 12.58 -15.89
C ASP A 199 -7.61 12.27 -15.84
N PRO A 200 -8.48 13.28 -15.60
CA PRO A 200 -9.93 13.07 -15.57
C PRO A 200 -10.49 12.50 -16.87
N HIS A 201 -9.81 12.72 -18.01
CA HIS A 201 -10.21 12.23 -19.33
C HIS A 201 -9.73 10.82 -19.64
N PHE A 202 -8.80 10.27 -18.86
CA PHE A 202 -8.35 8.90 -19.05
C PHE A 202 -9.50 7.91 -18.79
N LYS A 203 -9.70 6.99 -19.74
CA LYS A 203 -10.73 5.95 -19.70
C LYS A 203 -10.18 4.64 -20.24
N THR A 204 -10.42 3.57 -19.51
CA THR A 204 -10.20 2.19 -19.96
C THR A 204 -11.23 1.80 -21.01
N GLY A 205 -11.00 0.68 -21.71
CA GLY A 205 -11.87 0.13 -22.76
C GLY A 205 -11.27 0.14 -24.16
N THR A 206 -10.03 0.62 -24.30
CA THR A 206 -9.21 0.44 -25.51
C THR A 206 -7.94 -0.32 -25.15
N LEU A 207 -7.38 -1.06 -26.11
CA LEU A 207 -6.14 -1.82 -25.90
C LEU A 207 -5.02 -0.95 -25.31
N GLU A 208 -4.84 0.24 -25.86
CA GLU A 208 -3.80 1.18 -25.43
C GLU A 208 -4.02 1.67 -24.00
N ASN A 209 -5.23 2.09 -23.66
CA ASN A 209 -5.50 2.63 -22.32
C ASN A 209 -5.54 1.52 -21.26
N ASP A 210 -6.02 0.33 -21.60
CA ASP A 210 -5.96 -0.81 -20.70
C ASP A 210 -4.51 -1.24 -20.42
N GLN A 211 -3.61 -1.16 -21.42
CA GLN A 211 -2.17 -1.33 -21.22
C GLN A 211 -1.57 -0.21 -20.36
N LYS A 212 -2.01 1.04 -20.48
CA LYS A 212 -1.59 2.14 -19.59
C LYS A 212 -1.94 1.88 -18.13
N LEU A 213 -3.16 1.42 -17.87
CA LEU A 213 -3.57 1.01 -16.52
C LEU A 213 -2.73 -0.18 -16.02
N LEU A 214 -2.62 -1.24 -16.81
CA LEU A 214 -1.87 -2.43 -16.42
C LEU A 214 -0.38 -2.12 -16.15
N ARG A 215 0.22 -1.23 -16.95
CA ARG A 215 1.58 -0.74 -16.77
C ARG A 215 1.74 -0.02 -15.44
N SER A 216 0.84 0.93 -15.14
CA SER A 216 0.88 1.67 -13.88
C SER A 216 0.72 0.73 -12.68
N LEU A 217 -0.25 -0.19 -12.72
CA LEU A 217 -0.43 -1.23 -11.70
C LEU A 217 0.84 -2.04 -11.44
N ILE A 218 1.52 -2.48 -12.49
CA ILE A 218 2.76 -3.25 -12.37
C ILE A 218 3.89 -2.38 -11.82
N VAL A 219 4.03 -1.13 -12.27
CA VAL A 219 5.07 -0.23 -11.78
C VAL A 219 4.93 0.00 -10.28
N PHE A 220 3.73 0.31 -9.79
CA PHE A 220 3.51 0.52 -8.36
C PHE A 220 3.72 -0.76 -7.56
N ALA A 221 3.07 -1.86 -7.94
CA ALA A 221 3.13 -3.09 -7.16
C ALA A 221 4.50 -3.78 -7.20
N ALA A 222 5.17 -3.82 -8.37
CA ALA A 222 6.40 -4.58 -8.55
C ALA A 222 7.67 -3.73 -8.37
N ILE A 223 7.64 -2.45 -8.74
CA ILE A 223 8.82 -1.58 -8.70
C ILE A 223 8.81 -0.74 -7.43
N MET A 224 7.77 0.05 -7.17
CA MET A 224 7.72 0.92 -6.00
C MET A 224 7.62 0.10 -4.70
N GLU A 225 6.48 -0.54 -4.47
CA GLU A 225 6.20 -1.35 -3.28
C GLU A 225 7.05 -2.63 -3.29
N GLY A 226 7.19 -3.25 -4.46
CA GLY A 226 7.86 -4.54 -4.60
C GLY A 226 9.40 -4.48 -4.63
N THR A 227 10.02 -3.36 -4.97
CA THR A 227 11.48 -3.27 -5.14
C THR A 227 12.09 -2.13 -4.33
N PHE A 228 11.64 -0.87 -4.53
CA PHE A 228 12.21 0.28 -3.83
C PHE A 228 12.01 0.16 -2.32
N PHE A 229 10.82 -0.20 -1.87
CA PHE A 229 10.51 -0.32 -0.44
C PHE A 229 11.28 -1.46 0.21
N TYR A 230 11.33 -2.64 -0.41
CA TYR A 230 12.07 -3.80 0.10
C TYR A 230 13.56 -3.50 0.36
N VAL A 231 14.17 -2.71 -0.51
CA VAL A 231 15.56 -2.28 -0.35
C VAL A 231 15.68 -1.29 0.80
N GLY A 232 14.80 -0.29 0.86
CA GLY A 232 14.72 0.61 2.01
C GLY A 232 14.54 -0.11 3.35
N PHE A 233 13.69 -1.13 3.43
CA PHE A 233 13.46 -1.92 4.64
C PHE A 233 14.72 -2.63 5.12
N SER A 234 15.46 -3.25 4.20
CA SER A 234 16.69 -3.97 4.56
C SER A 234 17.73 -3.08 5.26
N GLN A 235 17.77 -1.78 4.96
CA GLN A 235 18.70 -0.84 5.58
C GLN A 235 18.39 -0.63 7.07
N ILE A 236 17.15 -0.26 7.40
CA ILE A 236 16.73 0.01 8.78
C ILE A 236 16.63 -1.28 9.60
N LEU A 237 16.13 -2.37 9.01
CA LEU A 237 16.03 -3.66 9.70
C LEU A 237 17.40 -4.25 10.03
N ALA A 238 18.41 -4.05 9.19
CA ALA A 238 19.78 -4.45 9.50
C ALA A 238 20.40 -3.65 10.66
N MET A 239 20.03 -2.37 10.83
CA MET A 239 20.37 -1.61 12.04
C MET A 239 19.65 -2.18 13.27
N GLY A 240 18.36 -2.50 13.14
CA GLY A 240 17.57 -3.14 14.20
C GLY A 240 18.17 -4.46 14.69
N ARG A 241 18.68 -5.30 13.77
CA ARG A 241 19.41 -6.54 14.09
C ARG A 241 20.70 -6.32 14.88
N GLN A 242 21.27 -5.12 14.78
CA GLN A 242 22.43 -4.67 15.56
C GLN A 242 22.02 -3.94 16.84
N ASN A 243 20.74 -4.02 17.23
CA ASN A 243 20.16 -3.37 18.41
C ASN A 243 20.26 -1.83 18.36
N LYS A 244 20.28 -1.27 17.14
CA LYS A 244 20.27 0.17 16.85
C LYS A 244 18.95 0.56 16.20
N MET A 245 18.42 1.74 16.56
CA MET A 245 17.15 2.26 16.02
C MET A 245 16.02 1.23 16.10
N VAL A 246 15.84 0.63 17.29
CA VAL A 246 14.96 -0.53 17.47
C VAL A 246 13.48 -0.17 17.40
N GLY A 247 13.10 1.03 17.83
CA GLY A 247 11.73 1.53 17.69
C GLY A 247 11.37 1.82 16.23
N ALA A 248 12.28 2.42 15.48
CA ALA A 248 12.12 2.59 14.03
C ALA A 248 12.11 1.23 13.31
N ALA A 249 13.01 0.30 13.67
CA ALA A 249 13.05 -1.02 13.08
C ALA A 249 11.77 -1.83 13.35
N GLU A 250 11.16 -1.70 14.53
CA GLU A 250 9.86 -2.32 14.84
C GLU A 250 8.73 -1.75 13.97
N GLN A 251 8.64 -0.43 13.80
CA GLN A 251 7.70 0.20 12.87
C GLN A 251 7.90 -0.33 11.44
N TYR A 252 9.15 -0.41 10.97
CA TYR A 252 9.48 -0.94 9.66
C TYR A 252 9.11 -2.43 9.49
N GLN A 253 9.07 -3.21 10.57
CA GLN A 253 8.57 -4.58 10.49
C GLN A 253 7.06 -4.63 10.27
N TYR A 254 6.29 -3.71 10.86
CA TYR A 254 4.85 -3.61 10.60
C TYR A 254 4.61 -3.17 9.15
N ILE A 255 5.29 -2.12 8.70
CA ILE A 255 5.22 -1.64 7.31
C ILE A 255 5.60 -2.75 6.32
N LEU A 256 6.73 -3.45 6.52
CA LEU A 256 7.13 -4.57 5.66
C LEU A 256 6.06 -5.67 5.56
N ARG A 257 5.33 -5.95 6.65
CA ARG A 257 4.26 -6.94 6.64
C ARG A 257 3.11 -6.46 5.76
N ASP A 258 2.73 -5.20 5.89
CA ASP A 258 1.66 -4.57 5.12
C ASP A 258 2.05 -4.52 3.62
N GLU A 259 3.25 -4.04 3.30
CA GLU A 259 3.81 -4.01 1.95
C GLU A 259 3.92 -5.37 1.27
N SER A 260 4.18 -6.41 2.06
CA SER A 260 4.18 -7.77 1.52
C SER A 260 2.79 -8.18 1.00
N MET A 261 1.72 -7.70 1.62
CA MET A 261 0.36 -7.91 1.14
C MET A 261 0.04 -6.99 -0.03
N HIS A 262 0.46 -5.72 0.01
CA HIS A 262 0.24 -4.75 -1.06
C HIS A 262 0.84 -5.22 -2.38
N CYS A 263 2.13 -5.57 -2.37
CA CYS A 263 2.84 -6.12 -3.52
C CYS A 263 2.17 -7.39 -4.06
N ASN A 264 1.76 -8.30 -3.15
CA ASN A 264 1.07 -9.53 -3.56
C ASN A 264 -0.33 -9.25 -4.17
N PHE A 265 -1.10 -8.33 -3.59
CA PHE A 265 -2.40 -7.94 -4.14
C PHE A 265 -2.27 -7.30 -5.52
N GLY A 266 -1.32 -6.37 -5.70
CA GLY A 266 -1.09 -5.71 -6.99
C GLY A 266 -0.63 -6.70 -8.07
N ILE A 267 0.24 -7.65 -7.72
CA ILE A 267 0.65 -8.74 -8.62
C ILE A 267 -0.53 -9.66 -8.98
N ASP A 268 -1.33 -10.07 -8.00
CA ASP A 268 -2.51 -10.92 -8.23
C ASP A 268 -3.54 -10.19 -9.12
N MET A 269 -3.76 -8.90 -8.89
CA MET A 269 -4.62 -8.05 -9.71
C MET A 269 -4.10 -7.92 -11.14
N ALA A 270 -2.80 -7.65 -11.33
CA ALA A 270 -2.19 -7.57 -12.66
C ALA A 270 -2.29 -8.91 -13.41
N ASN A 271 -2.00 -10.03 -12.74
CA ASN A 271 -2.13 -11.36 -13.31
C ASN A 271 -3.59 -11.69 -13.66
N GLN A 272 -4.55 -11.33 -12.82
CA GLN A 272 -5.96 -11.56 -13.09
C GLN A 272 -6.47 -10.68 -14.25
N ILE A 273 -5.99 -9.43 -14.37
CA ILE A 273 -6.26 -8.59 -15.55
C ILE A 273 -5.74 -9.25 -16.82
N LYS A 274 -4.51 -9.78 -16.81
CA LYS A 274 -3.92 -10.51 -17.94
C LYS A 274 -4.74 -11.74 -18.34
N VAL A 275 -5.23 -12.50 -17.35
CA VAL A 275 -6.09 -13.68 -17.59
C VAL A 275 -7.41 -13.28 -18.24
N GLU A 276 -8.03 -12.20 -17.77
CA GLU A 276 -9.31 -11.72 -18.31
C GLU A 276 -9.18 -10.97 -19.64
N ASN A 277 -7.98 -10.44 -19.94
CA ASN A 277 -7.68 -9.61 -21.09
C ASN A 277 -6.36 -10.03 -21.75
N PRO A 278 -6.26 -11.25 -22.30
CA PRO A 278 -5.02 -11.81 -22.82
C PRO A 278 -4.39 -10.96 -23.95
N GLN A 279 -5.21 -10.20 -24.67
CA GLN A 279 -4.76 -9.27 -25.71
C GLN A 279 -3.83 -8.17 -25.20
N LEU A 280 -3.86 -7.84 -23.89
CA LEU A 280 -2.99 -6.83 -23.30
C LEU A 280 -1.55 -7.30 -23.16
N TRP A 281 -1.32 -8.61 -23.03
CA TRP A 281 -0.04 -9.20 -22.65
C TRP A 281 0.82 -9.61 -23.85
N THR A 282 0.96 -8.71 -24.82
CA THR A 282 1.76 -8.93 -26.05
C THR A 282 3.25 -9.05 -25.74
N GLU A 283 4.04 -9.65 -26.64
CA GLU A 283 5.51 -9.72 -26.49
C GLU A 283 6.15 -8.33 -26.33
N ALA A 284 5.64 -7.34 -27.06
CA ALA A 284 6.10 -5.96 -26.95
C ALA A 284 5.83 -5.37 -25.54
N PHE A 285 4.64 -5.64 -24.98
CA PHE A 285 4.31 -5.17 -23.64
C PHE A 285 5.10 -5.94 -22.55
N GLN A 286 5.34 -7.23 -22.74
CA GLN A 286 6.21 -8.01 -21.86
C GLN A 286 7.64 -7.45 -21.83
N GLN A 287 8.20 -7.14 -23.00
CA GLN A 287 9.53 -6.53 -23.10
C GLN A 287 9.56 -5.15 -22.44
N GLU A 288 8.52 -4.33 -22.63
CA GLU A 288 8.39 -3.05 -21.96
C GLU A 288 8.42 -3.19 -20.42
N ILE A 289 7.67 -4.14 -19.86
CA ILE A 289 7.65 -4.39 -18.41
C ILE A 289 9.02 -4.88 -17.91
N ILE A 290 9.72 -5.73 -18.68
CA ILE A 290 11.09 -6.14 -18.38
C ILE A 290 12.01 -4.93 -18.28
N ASP A 291 11.95 -4.03 -19.25
CA ASP A 291 12.82 -2.85 -19.30
C ASP A 291 12.49 -1.85 -18.17
N LEU A 292 11.22 -1.68 -17.81
CA LEU A 292 10.81 -0.89 -16.64
C LEU A 292 11.36 -1.46 -15.33
N ILE A 293 11.27 -2.78 -15.12
CA ILE A 293 11.83 -3.42 -13.91
C ILE A 293 13.36 -3.27 -13.89
N ARG A 294 14.05 -3.44 -15.02
CA ARG A 294 15.49 -3.22 -15.12
C ARG A 294 15.85 -1.78 -14.78
N ARG A 295 15.07 -0.81 -15.26
CA ARG A 295 15.25 0.60 -14.94
C ARG A 295 15.05 0.87 -13.45
N GLY A 296 14.03 0.29 -12.83
CA GLY A 296 13.84 0.33 -11.38
C GLY A 296 15.06 -0.21 -10.62
N VAL A 297 15.58 -1.38 -11.01
CA VAL A 297 16.79 -1.95 -10.40
C VAL A 297 17.99 -1.00 -10.52
N GLU A 298 18.19 -0.35 -11.67
CA GLU A 298 19.27 0.63 -11.86
C GLU A 298 19.14 1.84 -10.94
N LEU A 299 17.94 2.43 -10.85
CA LEU A 299 17.65 3.57 -9.98
C LEU A 299 17.90 3.21 -8.51
N GLU A 300 17.45 2.05 -8.08
CA GLU A 300 17.62 1.60 -6.70
C GLU A 300 19.08 1.27 -6.38
N CYS A 301 19.85 0.78 -7.36
CA CYS A 301 21.30 0.64 -7.21
C CYS A 301 21.99 2.00 -7.01
N ALA A 302 21.62 3.01 -7.78
CA ALA A 302 22.18 4.36 -7.64
C ALA A 302 21.82 4.99 -6.29
N TYR A 303 20.58 4.78 -5.81
CA TYR A 303 20.15 5.15 -4.47
C TYR A 303 20.96 4.45 -3.38
N ALA A 304 21.25 3.15 -3.53
CA ALA A 304 22.08 2.41 -2.58
C ALA A 304 23.52 2.94 -2.51
N ASP A 305 24.12 3.34 -3.65
CA ASP A 305 25.46 3.92 -3.68
C ASP A 305 25.52 5.26 -2.93
N ASP A 306 24.53 6.13 -3.14
CA ASP A 306 24.46 7.45 -2.51
C ASP A 306 24.18 7.35 -1.00
N THR A 307 23.35 6.38 -0.62
CA THR A 307 22.98 6.12 0.78
C THR A 307 24.12 5.47 1.57
N MET A 308 24.96 4.64 0.93
CA MET A 308 26.03 3.87 1.58
C MET A 308 27.38 4.00 0.86
N PRO A 309 27.96 5.21 0.74
CA PRO A 309 29.18 5.44 -0.04
C PRO A 309 30.40 4.68 0.50
N ARG A 310 30.44 4.43 1.81
CA ARG A 310 31.50 3.68 2.50
C ARG A 310 31.02 2.34 3.07
N GLY A 311 29.72 2.08 3.01
CA GLY A 311 29.06 0.99 3.75
C GLY A 311 29.07 1.19 5.27
N VAL A 312 28.31 0.35 5.97
CA VAL A 312 28.31 0.19 7.42
C VAL A 312 28.37 -1.30 7.76
N LEU A 313 28.48 -1.66 9.04
CA LEU A 313 28.56 -3.07 9.43
C LEU A 313 27.34 -3.85 8.90
N GLY A 314 27.59 -4.88 8.10
CA GLY A 314 26.55 -5.73 7.50
C GLY A 314 25.85 -5.15 6.26
N LEU A 315 26.16 -3.92 5.84
CA LEU A 315 25.52 -3.25 4.69
C LEU A 315 26.54 -2.52 3.81
N ASN A 316 26.66 -2.90 2.54
CA ASN A 316 27.47 -2.17 1.58
C ASN A 316 26.85 -2.21 0.18
N ALA A 317 27.19 -1.23 -0.65
CA ALA A 317 26.58 -1.07 -1.97
C ALA A 317 26.70 -2.32 -2.87
N PRO A 318 27.85 -3.02 -2.98
CA PRO A 318 27.94 -4.27 -3.75
C PRO A 318 26.92 -5.33 -3.35
N VAL A 319 26.81 -5.62 -2.05
CA VAL A 319 25.85 -6.61 -1.53
C VAL A 319 24.41 -6.15 -1.78
N PHE A 320 24.13 -4.86 -1.64
CA PHE A 320 22.82 -4.30 -1.95
C PHE A 320 22.44 -4.43 -3.42
N ARG A 321 23.37 -4.20 -4.35
CA ARG A 321 23.11 -4.36 -5.79
C ARG A 321 22.73 -5.80 -6.14
N GLU A 322 23.35 -6.79 -5.49
CA GLU A 322 22.95 -8.20 -5.64
C GLU A 322 21.53 -8.44 -5.10
N TYR A 323 21.20 -7.89 -3.93
CA TYR A 323 19.86 -7.98 -3.37
C TYR A 323 18.79 -7.36 -4.27
N VAL A 324 19.04 -6.16 -4.81
CA VAL A 324 18.09 -5.46 -5.70
C VAL A 324 17.85 -6.29 -6.97
N LYS A 325 18.90 -6.87 -7.56
CA LYS A 325 18.77 -7.77 -8.73
C LYS A 325 18.00 -9.05 -8.39
N TYR A 326 18.25 -9.63 -7.22
CA TYR A 326 17.51 -10.79 -6.72
C TYR A 326 16.01 -10.47 -6.58
N ILE A 327 15.66 -9.33 -5.98
CA ILE A 327 14.27 -8.87 -5.89
C ILE A 327 13.67 -8.62 -7.28
N GLY A 328 14.38 -7.93 -8.17
CA GLY A 328 13.93 -7.71 -9.55
C GLY A 328 13.57 -9.01 -10.28
N ASN A 329 14.43 -10.04 -10.19
CA ASN A 329 14.13 -11.38 -10.72
C ASN A 329 12.88 -12.00 -10.09
N ARG A 330 12.69 -11.86 -8.77
CA ARG A 330 11.51 -12.38 -8.08
C ARG A 330 10.24 -11.74 -8.63
N ARG A 331 10.23 -10.42 -8.84
CA ARG A 331 9.08 -9.70 -9.41
C ARG A 331 8.78 -10.11 -10.84
N LEU A 332 9.81 -10.26 -11.67
CA LEU A 332 9.68 -10.78 -13.04
C LEU A 332 9.02 -12.17 -13.04
N VAL A 333 9.51 -13.09 -12.21
CA VAL A 333 8.94 -14.45 -12.10
C VAL A 333 7.47 -14.41 -11.64
N GLN A 334 7.13 -13.57 -10.65
CA GLN A 334 5.75 -13.41 -10.19
C GLN A 334 4.80 -12.88 -11.28
N LEU A 335 5.32 -12.14 -12.26
CA LEU A 335 4.59 -11.66 -13.43
C LEU A 335 4.63 -12.63 -14.62
N GLY A 336 5.27 -13.79 -14.48
CA GLY A 336 5.44 -14.77 -15.56
C GLY A 336 6.47 -14.37 -16.62
N LEU A 337 7.43 -13.51 -16.27
CA LEU A 337 8.50 -13.02 -17.15
C LEU A 337 9.83 -13.72 -16.82
N PRO A 338 10.73 -13.87 -17.81
CA PRO A 338 12.04 -14.48 -17.59
C PRO A 338 12.93 -13.61 -16.70
N GLN A 339 13.75 -14.28 -15.88
CA GLN A 339 14.78 -13.63 -15.08
C GLN A 339 15.78 -12.88 -15.96
N GLN A 340 16.24 -11.71 -15.51
CA GLN A 340 17.20 -10.86 -16.23
C GLN A 340 18.59 -10.88 -15.61
N TYR A 341 18.73 -11.37 -14.37
CA TYR A 341 19.99 -11.39 -13.64
C TYR A 341 20.36 -12.84 -13.26
N PRO A 342 20.95 -13.64 -14.15
CA PRO A 342 21.27 -15.04 -13.85
C PRO A 342 22.31 -15.16 -12.74
N GLY A 343 22.15 -16.17 -11.88
CA GLY A 343 23.12 -16.51 -10.83
C GLY A 343 23.07 -15.66 -9.57
N VAL A 344 22.25 -14.61 -9.50
CA VAL A 344 22.08 -13.80 -8.30
C VAL A 344 21.38 -14.60 -7.20
N GLN A 345 21.92 -14.54 -5.98
CA GLN A 345 21.34 -15.16 -4.79
C GLN A 345 20.83 -14.07 -3.84
N ASN A 346 20.03 -14.44 -2.83
CA ASN A 346 19.63 -13.50 -1.79
C ASN A 346 20.78 -13.32 -0.77
N PRO A 347 21.46 -12.17 -0.71
CA PRO A 347 22.51 -11.93 0.29
C PRO A 347 21.94 -11.68 1.70
N PHE A 348 20.63 -11.45 1.84
CA PHE A 348 19.95 -11.19 3.10
C PHE A 348 18.88 -12.27 3.36
N PRO A 349 19.28 -13.52 3.68
CA PRO A 349 18.32 -14.61 3.94
C PRO A 349 17.38 -14.29 5.11
N TRP A 350 17.86 -13.52 6.09
CA TRP A 350 17.07 -13.04 7.22
C TRP A 350 15.89 -12.12 6.81
N MET A 351 15.94 -11.46 5.65
CA MET A 351 14.77 -10.73 5.13
C MET A 351 13.66 -11.70 4.73
N SER A 352 14.01 -12.85 4.14
CA SER A 352 13.04 -13.91 3.82
C SER A 352 12.47 -14.52 5.10
N GLU A 353 13.31 -14.83 6.08
CA GLU A 353 12.88 -15.36 7.37
C GLU A 353 11.92 -14.39 8.09
N MET A 354 12.18 -13.08 8.07
CA MET A 354 11.28 -12.08 8.67
C MET A 354 9.91 -12.03 7.97
N MET A 355 9.85 -12.24 6.65
CA MET A 355 8.59 -12.34 5.91
C MET A 355 7.84 -13.65 6.24
N ASP A 356 8.57 -14.76 6.39
CA ASP A 356 7.98 -16.08 6.60
C ASP A 356 7.56 -16.33 8.06
N LEU A 357 8.35 -15.88 9.05
CA LEU A 357 8.04 -15.99 10.49
C LEU A 357 6.72 -15.30 10.87
N LYS A 358 6.32 -14.27 10.11
CA LYS A 358 5.05 -13.56 10.33
C LYS A 358 3.83 -14.28 9.73
N LYS A 359 4.00 -15.25 8.81
CA LYS A 359 2.89 -16.12 8.40
C LYS A 359 2.47 -17.08 9.51
N GLU A 360 3.38 -17.44 10.41
CA GLU A 360 3.10 -18.36 11.53
C GLU A 360 2.69 -17.66 12.83
N LYS A 361 3.18 -16.43 13.08
CA LYS A 361 2.78 -15.64 14.25
C LYS A 361 1.42 -14.96 14.03
N ASN A 362 0.34 -15.69 14.31
CA ASN A 362 -0.89 -15.07 14.80
C ASN A 362 -0.55 -14.32 16.09
N PHE A 363 -0.55 -12.98 16.03
CA PHE A 363 -0.01 -12.05 17.04
C PHE A 363 -0.74 -12.06 18.40
N PHE A 364 -1.63 -13.04 18.64
CA PHE A 364 -2.30 -13.28 19.93
C PHE A 364 -1.34 -13.72 21.05
N GLU A 365 -0.09 -14.06 20.75
CA GLU A 365 0.90 -14.46 21.77
C GLU A 365 1.61 -13.27 22.44
N THR A 366 1.49 -12.05 21.90
CA THR A 366 1.97 -10.84 22.59
C THR A 366 0.77 -10.19 23.26
N ARG A 367 0.68 -10.31 24.60
CA ARG A 367 -0.45 -9.83 25.41
C ARG A 367 -0.86 -8.40 25.04
N VAL A 368 -2.00 -8.26 24.38
CA VAL A 368 -2.79 -7.03 24.35
C VAL A 368 -3.46 -6.91 25.72
N THR A 369 -2.85 -6.15 26.63
CA THR A 369 -3.56 -5.65 27.81
C THR A 369 -4.55 -4.58 27.37
N GLU A 370 -5.83 -4.97 27.42
CA GLU A 370 -7.02 -4.13 27.50
C GLU A 370 -7.35 -3.22 26.30
N TYR A 371 -8.31 -3.66 25.49
CA TYR A 371 -9.60 -2.96 25.31
C TYR A 371 -10.66 -3.98 24.88
N GLN A 372 -11.35 -4.59 25.86
CA GLN A 372 -12.71 -5.10 25.65
C GLN A 372 -13.65 -4.27 26.51
N THR A 373 -14.23 -3.23 25.91
CA THR A 373 -15.50 -2.67 26.36
C THR A 373 -16.63 -3.47 25.75
N GLY A 374 -17.47 -4.06 26.61
CA GLY A 374 -18.69 -4.79 26.27
C GLY A 374 -18.74 -6.09 27.09
N GLY A 375 -19.40 -6.13 28.25
CA GLY A 375 -20.82 -5.88 28.37
C GLY A 375 -21.59 -7.18 28.13
N ALA A 376 -21.60 -8.07 29.12
CA ALA A 376 -22.60 -9.12 29.28
C ALA A 376 -22.64 -9.56 30.75
N LEU A 377 -23.57 -8.97 31.50
CA LEU A 377 -24.03 -9.53 32.78
C LEU A 377 -24.93 -10.72 32.44
N SER A 378 -24.54 -11.93 32.87
CA SER A 378 -25.45 -13.07 32.96
C SER A 378 -26.06 -13.10 34.37
N TRP A 379 -27.39 -13.05 34.44
CA TRP A 379 -28.13 -13.31 35.67
C TRP A 379 -28.61 -14.77 35.67
N GLU A 380 -28.29 -15.50 36.74
CA GLU A 380 -29.13 -16.57 37.30
C GLU A 380 -29.54 -16.18 38.72
#